data_AF-A0AAD7ALI3-F1
#
_entry.id   AF-A0AAD7ALI3-F1
#
_cell.length_a   1.000
_cell.length_b   1.000
_cell.length_c   1.000
_cell.angle_alpha   90.00
_cell.angle_beta   90.00
_cell.angle_gamma   90.00
#
_symmetry.space_group_name_H-M   'P 1'
#
loop_
_entity.id
_entity.type
_entity.pdbx_description
1 polymer ?
#
loop_
_entity_poly.entity_id
_entity_poly.type
_entity_poly.pdbx_seq_one_letter_code
_entity_poly.pdbx_strand_id
1 'polypeptide(L)'
;MLPSEPKIFHGRDSELENILKAFAIETPRIAILGAGGMGKTSLARVVLHHSQITAIYGQHRIFVACDTVATKTELVAHIGAHLGLKPRKDLTQPVLRHLSGIPPSLLVLDNLETVWDPPEHRKDIEEFLSLLVNIKHMALLITMRGAERPAKVQWSRPFLRPLKPLTQDAARKTFIDIAEDAHEYDDIDKVLLLTDYMPLAINLLAHLVDSEGCSTVLLRWENEKTSLISEGYDRRNNLDLSISLSLTSPRIAAFPHSPDLLSLLAILPDGLSDVDLLQSKLPLDDLLHCKAALLRTALTYTDTQGRLKVLIPIQEYMKKFYPPADHVFQPLLGYFHNLLKVHSIHHGTISAPGIITRVSSNFGNIQNMLMNGLRLNQPYLVNNIYCIIALNSFSQQTGHGGIQLMNHISNVLPTLSDLRLKGACITELLNSWRHRSIPNPEMLIQQALKLFQHFDDSDLLCKFSD
;
A
#
# COMPACT_ATOMS: atom_id res chain seq x y z
N MET A 1 -5.46 -27.61 -21.15
CA MET A 1 -4.49 -28.05 -20.13
C MET A 1 -4.57 -27.07 -18.97
N LEU A 2 -4.45 -27.55 -17.73
CA LEU A 2 -4.40 -26.68 -16.54
C LEU A 2 -2.98 -26.13 -16.34
N PRO A 3 -2.81 -24.91 -15.81
CA PRO A 3 -1.51 -24.44 -15.32
C PRO A 3 -1.01 -25.35 -14.19
N SER A 4 0.30 -25.44 -13.99
CA SER A 4 0.90 -26.26 -12.92
C SER A 4 0.44 -25.81 -11.52
N GLU A 5 0.55 -26.66 -10.52
CA GLU A 5 0.33 -26.25 -9.13
C GLU A 5 1.54 -25.43 -8.62
N PRO A 6 1.33 -24.35 -7.86
CA PRO A 6 2.43 -23.66 -7.17
C PRO A 6 3.12 -24.59 -6.17
N LYS A 7 4.46 -24.67 -6.21
CA LYS A 7 5.23 -25.52 -5.29
C LYS A 7 5.40 -24.91 -3.90
N ILE A 8 5.53 -23.59 -3.84
CA ILE A 8 5.65 -22.82 -2.60
C ILE A 8 4.33 -22.09 -2.39
N PHE A 9 3.61 -22.44 -1.32
CA PHE A 9 2.29 -21.88 -1.04
C PHE A 9 2.00 -21.92 0.47
N HIS A 10 2.09 -20.76 1.13
CA HIS A 10 1.89 -20.62 2.57
C HIS A 10 0.90 -19.51 2.90
N GLY A 11 0.24 -19.61 4.06
CA GLY A 11 -0.53 -18.51 4.66
C GLY A 11 -1.83 -18.16 3.94
N ARG A 12 -2.42 -19.14 3.24
CA ARG A 12 -3.70 -19.02 2.52
C ARG A 12 -4.69 -20.12 2.87
N ASP A 13 -4.44 -20.85 3.96
CA ASP A 13 -5.25 -21.98 4.40
C ASP A 13 -6.69 -21.54 4.69
N SER A 14 -6.86 -20.38 5.34
CA SER A 14 -8.18 -19.85 5.68
C SER A 14 -9.01 -19.51 4.44
N GLU A 15 -8.38 -18.90 3.43
CA GLU A 15 -9.01 -18.54 2.17
C GLU A 15 -9.33 -19.78 1.35
N LEU A 16 -8.41 -20.74 1.29
CA LEU A 16 -8.60 -22.01 0.62
C LEU A 16 -9.76 -22.79 1.24
N GLU A 17 -9.79 -22.94 2.57
CA GLU A 17 -10.88 -23.59 3.28
C GLU A 17 -12.24 -22.93 3.01
N ASN A 18 -12.31 -21.59 3.01
CA ASN A 18 -13.54 -20.87 2.72
C ASN A 18 -14.02 -21.11 1.29
N ILE A 19 -13.09 -21.18 0.33
CA ILE A 19 -13.40 -21.53 -1.05
C ILE A 19 -13.93 -22.97 -1.12
N LEU A 20 -13.23 -23.93 -0.51
CA LEU A 20 -13.61 -25.34 -0.52
C LEU A 20 -14.98 -25.59 0.13
N LYS A 21 -15.27 -24.90 1.25
CA LYS A 21 -16.59 -24.95 1.89
C LYS A 21 -17.70 -24.49 0.94
N ALA A 22 -17.47 -23.46 0.12
CA ALA A 22 -18.45 -23.02 -0.87
C ALA A 22 -18.69 -24.08 -1.97
N PHE A 23 -17.64 -24.78 -2.39
CA PHE A 23 -17.73 -25.89 -3.36
C PHE A 23 -18.43 -27.14 -2.83
N ALA A 24 -18.47 -27.33 -1.51
CA ALA A 24 -19.12 -28.49 -0.90
C ALA A 24 -20.66 -28.38 -0.83
N ILE A 25 -21.22 -27.17 -0.94
CA ILE A 25 -22.65 -26.92 -0.69
C ILE A 25 -23.43 -26.71 -2.00
N GLU A 26 -22.91 -25.87 -2.90
CA GLU A 26 -23.60 -25.45 -4.12
C GLU A 26 -22.64 -25.47 -5.33
N THR A 27 -23.11 -24.93 -6.46
CA THR A 27 -22.28 -24.56 -7.60
C THR A 27 -21.78 -23.12 -7.38
N PRO A 28 -20.59 -22.90 -6.81
CA PRO A 28 -20.23 -21.58 -6.30
C PRO A 28 -19.80 -20.61 -7.40
N ARG A 29 -19.96 -19.32 -7.10
CA ARG A 29 -19.51 -18.18 -7.91
C ARG A 29 -18.61 -17.34 -7.02
N ILE A 30 -17.30 -17.43 -7.23
CA ILE A 30 -16.29 -16.89 -6.33
C ILE A 30 -15.43 -15.87 -7.06
N ALA A 31 -15.18 -14.73 -6.42
CA ALA A 31 -14.21 -13.74 -6.88
C ALA A 31 -13.06 -13.66 -5.88
N ILE A 32 -11.85 -14.02 -6.32
CA ILE A 32 -10.61 -13.81 -5.59
C ILE A 32 -10.08 -12.44 -5.97
N LEU A 33 -10.15 -11.51 -5.01
CA LEU A 33 -9.86 -10.09 -5.20
C LEU A 33 -8.60 -9.69 -4.43
N GLY A 34 -8.02 -8.52 -4.73
CA GLY A 34 -6.84 -8.00 -4.04
C GLY A 34 -5.90 -7.22 -4.95
N ALA A 35 -4.92 -6.54 -4.35
CA ALA A 35 -3.90 -5.78 -5.07
C ALA A 35 -3.07 -6.65 -6.03
N GLY A 36 -2.32 -6.01 -6.93
CA GLY A 36 -1.29 -6.68 -7.75
C GLY A 36 -0.31 -7.46 -6.84
N GLY A 37 0.14 -8.62 -7.29
CA GLY A 37 1.14 -9.40 -6.54
C GLY A 37 0.66 -10.12 -5.27
N MET A 38 -0.64 -10.11 -4.95
CA MET A 38 -1.18 -10.73 -3.71
C MET A 38 -1.35 -12.27 -3.75
N GLY A 39 -0.99 -12.93 -4.85
CA GLY A 39 -1.09 -14.39 -4.99
C GLY A 39 -2.48 -14.91 -5.39
N LYS A 40 -3.33 -14.08 -6.01
CA LYS A 40 -4.69 -14.46 -6.45
C LYS A 40 -4.69 -15.64 -7.42
N THR A 41 -3.88 -15.55 -8.47
CA THR A 41 -3.71 -16.61 -9.47
C THR A 41 -3.12 -17.88 -8.85
N SER A 42 -2.17 -17.76 -7.92
CA SER A 42 -1.61 -18.91 -7.20
C SER A 42 -2.68 -19.63 -6.38
N LEU A 43 -3.52 -18.90 -5.64
CA LEU A 43 -4.64 -19.48 -4.89
C LEU A 43 -5.65 -20.17 -5.84
N ALA A 44 -5.99 -19.54 -6.97
CA ALA A 44 -6.88 -20.16 -7.97
C ALA A 44 -6.32 -21.47 -8.53
N ARG A 45 -4.99 -21.55 -8.75
CA ARG A 45 -4.30 -22.75 -9.20
C ARG A 45 -4.32 -23.85 -8.14
N VAL A 46 -4.07 -23.52 -6.88
CA VAL A 46 -4.18 -24.49 -5.77
C VAL A 46 -5.60 -25.05 -5.66
N VAL A 47 -6.63 -24.19 -5.77
CA VAL A 47 -8.04 -24.63 -5.80
C VAL A 47 -8.28 -25.61 -6.94
N LEU A 48 -7.77 -25.31 -8.14
CA LEU A 48 -7.93 -26.19 -9.31
C LEU A 48 -7.33 -27.58 -9.08
N HIS A 49 -6.19 -27.70 -8.39
CA HIS A 49 -5.51 -28.97 -8.15
C HIS A 49 -5.98 -29.69 -6.89
N HIS A 50 -6.69 -29.01 -5.99
CA HIS A 50 -7.14 -29.59 -4.73
C HIS A 50 -7.94 -30.88 -4.93
N SER A 51 -7.72 -31.88 -4.08
CA SER A 51 -8.29 -33.22 -4.20
C SER A 51 -9.82 -33.21 -4.21
N GLN A 52 -10.45 -32.39 -3.37
CA GLN A 52 -11.91 -32.22 -3.34
C GLN A 52 -12.46 -31.66 -4.66
N ILE A 53 -11.80 -30.66 -5.25
CA ILE A 53 -12.21 -30.06 -6.52
C ILE A 53 -12.01 -31.06 -7.66
N THR A 54 -10.92 -31.83 -7.62
CA THR A 54 -10.68 -32.93 -8.56
C THR A 54 -11.76 -34.01 -8.46
N ALA A 55 -12.22 -34.35 -7.26
CA ALA A 55 -13.28 -35.33 -7.06
C ALA A 55 -14.64 -34.86 -7.61
N ILE A 56 -14.95 -33.57 -7.50
CA ILE A 56 -16.23 -33.01 -7.97
C ILE A 56 -16.24 -32.82 -9.49
N TYR A 57 -15.18 -32.22 -10.06
CA TYR A 57 -15.18 -31.75 -11.45
C TYR A 57 -14.32 -32.61 -12.38
N GLY A 58 -13.49 -33.52 -11.86
CA GLY A 58 -12.66 -34.42 -12.66
C GLY A 58 -11.79 -33.67 -13.68
N GLN A 59 -11.97 -33.98 -14.96
CA GLN A 59 -11.26 -33.31 -16.05
C GLN A 59 -11.96 -32.04 -16.57
N HIS A 60 -13.15 -31.71 -16.08
CA HIS A 60 -13.95 -30.56 -16.51
C HIS A 60 -13.60 -29.28 -15.72
N ARG A 61 -12.30 -29.06 -15.52
CA ARG A 61 -11.73 -27.87 -14.91
C ARG A 61 -11.05 -27.07 -16.00
N ILE A 62 -11.48 -25.85 -16.21
CA ILE A 62 -11.05 -25.00 -17.32
C ILE A 62 -10.41 -23.75 -16.73
N PHE A 63 -9.17 -23.47 -17.09
CA PHE A 63 -8.47 -22.25 -16.72
C PHE A 63 -8.25 -21.40 -17.97
N VAL A 64 -8.69 -20.14 -17.91
CA VAL A 64 -8.57 -19.18 -19.00
C VAL A 64 -7.90 -17.92 -18.47
N ALA A 65 -6.68 -17.64 -18.93
CA ALA A 65 -6.00 -16.38 -18.65
C ALA A 65 -6.56 -15.27 -19.55
N CYS A 66 -6.93 -14.13 -18.96
CA CYS A 66 -7.52 -13.01 -19.68
C CYS A 66 -6.51 -11.91 -20.05
N ASP A 67 -5.21 -12.11 -19.80
CA ASP A 67 -4.14 -11.12 -20.00
C ASP A 67 -4.04 -10.56 -21.43
N THR A 68 -4.46 -11.34 -22.43
CA THR A 68 -4.27 -11.05 -23.86
C THR A 68 -5.57 -10.81 -24.61
N VAL A 69 -6.70 -10.68 -23.90
CA VAL A 69 -8.01 -10.42 -24.49
C VAL A 69 -8.46 -9.02 -24.08
N ALA A 70 -9.06 -8.28 -25.00
CA ALA A 70 -9.54 -6.92 -24.79
C ALA A 70 -11.08 -6.82 -24.86
N THR A 71 -11.73 -7.70 -25.61
CA THR A 71 -13.18 -7.64 -25.85
C THR A 71 -13.94 -8.89 -25.41
N LYS A 72 -15.27 -8.78 -25.26
CA LYS A 72 -16.15 -9.96 -25.03
C LYS A 72 -15.96 -11.02 -26.11
N THR A 73 -15.91 -10.61 -27.37
CA THR A 73 -15.78 -11.54 -28.51
C THR A 73 -14.49 -12.34 -28.43
N GLU A 74 -13.38 -11.68 -28.08
CA GLU A 74 -12.08 -12.32 -27.88
C GLU A 74 -12.08 -13.25 -26.67
N LEU A 75 -12.66 -12.84 -25.54
CA LEU A 75 -12.80 -13.70 -24.36
C LEU A 75 -13.59 -14.98 -24.70
N VAL A 76 -14.73 -14.83 -25.38
CA VAL A 76 -15.57 -15.97 -25.79
C VAL A 76 -14.83 -16.88 -26.76
N ALA A 77 -14.10 -16.31 -27.73
CA ALA A 77 -13.26 -17.09 -28.64
C ALA A 77 -12.15 -17.84 -27.90
N HIS A 78 -11.54 -17.20 -26.89
CA HIS A 78 -10.50 -17.78 -26.06
C HIS A 78 -11.02 -18.94 -25.21
N ILE A 79 -12.20 -18.80 -24.60
CA ILE A 79 -12.91 -19.89 -23.92
C ILE A 79 -13.24 -21.01 -24.93
N GLY A 80 -13.76 -20.66 -26.11
CA GLY A 80 -14.09 -21.62 -27.17
C GLY A 80 -12.89 -22.44 -27.62
N ALA A 81 -11.70 -21.84 -27.72
CA ALA A 81 -10.47 -22.55 -28.03
C ALA A 81 -10.08 -23.56 -26.94
N HIS A 82 -10.25 -23.22 -25.66
CA HIS A 82 -10.04 -24.15 -24.54
C HIS A 82 -11.03 -25.33 -24.56
N LEU A 83 -12.22 -25.12 -25.12
CA LEU A 83 -13.25 -26.15 -25.31
C LEU A 83 -13.10 -26.93 -26.64
N GLY A 84 -12.09 -26.63 -27.46
CA GLY A 84 -11.88 -27.27 -28.77
C GLY A 84 -12.93 -26.89 -29.82
N LEU A 85 -13.63 -25.76 -29.65
CA LEU A 85 -14.61 -25.28 -30.61
C LEU A 85 -13.92 -24.65 -31.82
N LYS A 86 -14.45 -24.93 -33.02
CA LYS A 86 -13.94 -24.33 -34.26
C LYS A 86 -14.21 -22.82 -34.27
N PRO A 87 -13.25 -21.98 -34.72
CA PRO A 87 -13.44 -20.54 -34.83
C PRO A 87 -14.68 -20.15 -35.63
N ARG A 88 -15.45 -19.17 -35.13
CA ARG A 88 -16.64 -18.59 -35.79
C ARG A 88 -16.72 -17.10 -35.47
N LYS A 89 -17.51 -16.36 -36.26
CA LYS A 89 -17.76 -14.92 -36.03
C LYS A 89 -18.41 -14.64 -34.67
N ASP A 90 -19.35 -15.48 -34.25
CA ASP A 90 -19.93 -15.46 -32.90
C ASP A 90 -19.88 -16.86 -32.30
N LEU A 91 -19.17 -16.96 -31.19
CA LEU A 91 -18.98 -18.20 -30.43
C LEU A 91 -19.78 -18.19 -29.12
N THR A 92 -20.53 -17.15 -28.82
CA THR A 92 -21.23 -16.98 -27.53
C THR A 92 -22.20 -18.14 -27.29
N GLN A 93 -23.14 -18.36 -28.22
CA GLN A 93 -24.10 -19.45 -28.13
C GLN A 93 -23.44 -20.84 -28.22
N PRO A 94 -22.50 -21.11 -29.14
CA PRO A 94 -21.74 -22.35 -29.15
C PRO A 94 -21.05 -22.68 -27.81
N VAL A 95 -20.37 -21.70 -27.19
CA VAL A 95 -19.70 -21.86 -25.90
C VAL A 95 -20.70 -22.18 -24.80
N LEU A 96 -21.78 -21.39 -24.69
CA LEU A 96 -22.81 -21.60 -23.66
C LEU A 96 -23.48 -22.98 -23.79
N ARG A 97 -23.80 -23.41 -25.02
CA ARG A 97 -24.37 -24.74 -25.28
C ARG A 97 -23.41 -25.86 -24.93
N HIS A 98 -22.13 -25.71 -25.28
CA HIS A 98 -21.12 -26.70 -24.94
C HIS A 98 -20.97 -26.83 -23.42
N LEU A 99 -20.81 -25.71 -22.71
CA LEU A 99 -20.70 -25.69 -21.25
C LEU A 99 -21.96 -26.23 -20.54
N SER A 100 -23.14 -26.05 -21.14
CA SER A 100 -24.40 -26.59 -20.60
C SER A 100 -24.59 -28.09 -20.86
N GLY A 101 -23.84 -28.66 -21.82
CA GLY A 101 -23.95 -30.05 -22.24
C GLY A 101 -22.88 -30.97 -21.66
N ILE A 102 -21.90 -30.43 -20.93
CA ILE A 102 -20.86 -31.21 -20.26
C ILE A 102 -21.28 -31.55 -18.82
N PRO A 103 -20.62 -32.53 -18.17
CA PRO A 103 -20.78 -32.77 -16.74
C PRO A 103 -20.47 -31.52 -15.90
N PRO A 104 -20.76 -31.55 -14.58
CA PRO A 104 -20.40 -30.45 -13.68
C PRO A 104 -18.97 -29.97 -13.94
N SER A 105 -18.82 -28.66 -14.11
CA SER A 105 -17.56 -28.07 -14.55
C SER A 105 -17.19 -26.84 -13.72
N LEU A 106 -15.89 -26.54 -13.66
CA LEU A 106 -15.34 -25.35 -13.02
C LEU A 106 -14.64 -24.50 -14.09
N LEU A 107 -15.14 -23.29 -14.31
CA LEU A 107 -14.51 -22.28 -15.15
C LEU A 107 -13.76 -21.26 -14.29
N VAL A 108 -12.46 -21.15 -14.50
CA VAL A 108 -11.60 -20.12 -13.91
C VAL A 108 -11.26 -19.07 -14.95
N LEU A 109 -11.64 -17.81 -14.69
CA LEU A 109 -11.23 -16.65 -15.48
C LEU A 109 -10.20 -15.83 -14.70
N ASP A 110 -8.93 -15.92 -15.10
CA ASP A 110 -7.81 -15.28 -14.41
C ASP A 110 -7.52 -13.89 -14.99
N ASN A 111 -7.28 -12.89 -14.14
CA ASN A 111 -7.05 -11.49 -14.49
C ASN A 111 -8.18 -10.89 -15.35
N LEU A 112 -9.43 -11.13 -14.95
CA LEU A 112 -10.62 -10.70 -15.69
C LEU A 112 -10.74 -9.17 -15.80
N GLU A 113 -10.05 -8.39 -14.96
CA GLU A 113 -10.01 -6.93 -15.05
C GLU A 113 -9.55 -6.43 -16.43
N THR A 114 -8.70 -7.17 -17.13
CA THR A 114 -8.17 -6.75 -18.45
C THR A 114 -9.28 -6.47 -19.46
N VAL A 115 -10.38 -7.25 -19.41
CA VAL A 115 -11.55 -7.08 -20.29
C VAL A 115 -12.73 -6.39 -19.60
N TRP A 116 -12.82 -6.49 -18.27
CA TRP A 116 -13.97 -5.98 -17.53
C TRP A 116 -13.82 -4.52 -17.10
N ASP A 117 -12.60 -4.06 -16.82
CA ASP A 117 -12.35 -2.72 -16.29
C ASP A 117 -12.62 -1.59 -17.31
N PRO A 118 -12.32 -1.75 -18.62
CA PRO A 118 -12.69 -0.78 -19.65
C PRO A 118 -14.21 -0.50 -19.70
N PRO A 119 -14.66 0.75 -19.51
CA PRO A 119 -16.08 1.11 -19.45
C PRO A 119 -16.89 0.67 -20.68
N GLU A 120 -16.28 0.73 -21.86
CA GLU A 120 -16.86 0.35 -23.15
C GLU A 120 -17.22 -1.14 -23.26
N HIS A 121 -16.55 -1.99 -22.48
CA HIS A 121 -16.72 -3.45 -22.52
C HIS A 121 -17.36 -3.99 -21.24
N ARG A 122 -17.33 -3.23 -20.15
CA ARG A 122 -17.80 -3.66 -18.83
C ARG A 122 -19.21 -4.25 -18.84
N LYS A 123 -20.16 -3.56 -19.47
CA LYS A 123 -21.57 -4.02 -19.55
C LYS A 123 -21.69 -5.36 -20.31
N ASP A 124 -20.97 -5.49 -21.41
CA ASP A 124 -20.97 -6.68 -22.26
C ASP A 124 -20.38 -7.89 -21.55
N ILE A 125 -19.30 -7.68 -20.79
CA ILE A 125 -18.70 -8.73 -19.96
C ILE A 125 -19.65 -9.14 -18.83
N GLU A 126 -20.28 -8.20 -18.14
CA GLU A 126 -21.25 -8.51 -17.08
C GLU A 126 -22.49 -9.26 -17.60
N GLU A 127 -22.95 -8.94 -18.81
CA GLU A 127 -24.02 -9.69 -19.48
C GLU A 127 -23.58 -11.10 -19.85
N PHE A 128 -22.34 -11.27 -20.33
CA PHE A 128 -21.79 -12.58 -20.60
C PHE A 128 -21.62 -13.43 -19.33
N LEU A 129 -21.13 -12.83 -18.24
CA LEU A 129 -21.04 -13.50 -16.94
C LEU A 129 -22.43 -13.91 -16.43
N SER A 130 -23.46 -13.08 -16.63
CA SER A 130 -24.85 -13.41 -16.31
C SER A 130 -25.34 -14.65 -17.08
N LEU A 131 -24.98 -14.76 -18.37
CA LEU A 131 -25.30 -15.95 -19.17
C LEU A 131 -24.58 -17.20 -18.67
N LEU A 132 -23.30 -17.07 -18.30
CA LEU A 132 -22.51 -18.16 -17.73
C LEU A 132 -23.12 -18.70 -16.43
N VAL A 133 -23.54 -17.81 -15.52
CA VAL A 133 -24.05 -18.22 -14.20
C VAL A 133 -25.45 -18.83 -14.21
N ASN A 134 -26.16 -18.74 -15.34
CA ASN A 134 -27.44 -19.45 -15.57
C ASN A 134 -27.24 -20.96 -15.78
N ILE A 135 -26.01 -21.42 -16.03
CA ILE A 135 -25.69 -22.84 -16.15
C ILE A 135 -25.55 -23.43 -14.73
N LYS A 136 -26.60 -24.12 -14.27
CA LYS A 136 -26.75 -24.55 -12.85
C LYS A 136 -25.62 -25.46 -12.32
N HIS A 137 -24.96 -26.22 -13.18
CA HIS A 137 -23.91 -27.17 -12.81
C HIS A 137 -22.49 -26.66 -13.13
N MET A 138 -22.34 -25.40 -13.52
CA MET A 138 -21.05 -24.78 -13.80
C MET A 138 -20.66 -23.81 -12.70
N ALA A 139 -19.60 -24.13 -11.98
CA ALA A 139 -18.99 -23.23 -11.01
C ALA A 139 -18.12 -22.18 -11.73
N LEU A 140 -18.09 -20.98 -11.17
CA LEU A 140 -17.31 -19.87 -11.69
C LEU A 140 -16.36 -19.38 -10.62
N LEU A 141 -15.08 -19.32 -10.94
CA LEU A 141 -14.08 -18.65 -10.12
C LEU A 141 -13.39 -17.59 -10.98
N ILE A 142 -13.30 -16.38 -10.48
CA ILE A 142 -12.57 -15.30 -11.15
C ILE A 142 -11.45 -14.80 -10.25
N THR A 143 -10.36 -14.34 -10.87
CA THR A 143 -9.37 -13.53 -10.17
C THR A 143 -9.37 -12.14 -10.77
N MET A 144 -9.35 -11.11 -9.92
CA MET A 144 -9.32 -9.72 -10.38
C MET A 144 -8.54 -8.80 -9.45
N ARG A 145 -7.89 -7.78 -10.04
CA ARG A 145 -7.30 -6.67 -9.28
C ARG A 145 -8.36 -5.77 -8.66
N GLY A 146 -8.08 -5.34 -7.44
CA GLY A 146 -8.94 -4.43 -6.69
C GLY A 146 -9.90 -5.17 -5.75
N ALA A 147 -10.94 -4.48 -5.30
CA ALA A 147 -11.92 -4.95 -4.32
C ALA A 147 -13.36 -4.96 -4.85
N GLU A 148 -13.55 -4.64 -6.13
CA GLU A 148 -14.85 -4.55 -6.78
C GLU A 148 -15.17 -5.83 -7.56
N ARG A 149 -16.42 -6.29 -7.49
CA ARG A 149 -16.89 -7.46 -8.23
C ARG A 149 -17.68 -7.02 -9.47
N PRO A 150 -17.62 -7.78 -10.57
CA PRO A 150 -18.55 -7.61 -11.68
C PRO A 150 -20.00 -7.68 -11.20
N ALA A 151 -20.85 -6.80 -11.73
CA ALA A 151 -22.29 -6.85 -11.47
C ALA A 151 -22.95 -8.00 -12.23
N LYS A 152 -24.28 -8.14 -12.06
CA LYS A 152 -25.13 -9.17 -12.71
C LYS A 152 -24.76 -10.63 -12.41
N VAL A 153 -23.87 -10.86 -11.44
CA VAL A 153 -23.54 -12.18 -10.91
C VAL A 153 -23.96 -12.27 -9.45
N GLN A 154 -24.74 -13.30 -9.12
CA GLN A 154 -25.06 -13.63 -7.73
C GLN A 154 -23.86 -14.35 -7.08
N TRP A 155 -22.86 -13.59 -6.65
CA TRP A 155 -21.67 -14.11 -5.99
C TRP A 155 -22.01 -14.88 -4.70
N SER A 156 -21.35 -16.01 -4.48
CA SER A 156 -21.55 -16.88 -3.32
C SER A 156 -21.21 -16.16 -2.02
N ARG A 157 -21.99 -16.42 -0.97
CA ARG A 157 -21.83 -15.83 0.36
C ARG A 157 -21.36 -16.88 1.38
N PRO A 158 -20.59 -16.48 2.41
CA PRO A 158 -20.02 -15.14 2.61
C PRO A 158 -18.99 -14.79 1.53
N PHE A 159 -18.86 -13.49 1.22
CA PHE A 159 -17.88 -13.05 0.22
C PHE A 159 -16.47 -13.29 0.72
N LEU A 160 -15.61 -13.86 -0.13
CA LEU A 160 -14.17 -13.88 0.11
C LEU A 160 -13.68 -12.42 0.15
N ARG A 161 -13.05 -12.03 1.26
CA ARG A 161 -12.48 -10.68 1.36
C ARG A 161 -11.30 -10.55 0.39
N PRO A 162 -10.99 -9.34 -0.12
CA PRO A 162 -9.78 -9.14 -0.90
C PRO A 162 -8.56 -9.66 -0.13
N LEU A 163 -7.67 -10.36 -0.83
CA LEU A 163 -6.47 -10.95 -0.25
C LEU A 163 -5.61 -9.87 0.38
N LYS A 164 -5.20 -10.13 1.62
CA LYS A 164 -4.27 -9.29 2.38
C LYS A 164 -2.83 -9.77 2.17
N PRO A 165 -1.82 -8.98 2.56
CA PRO A 165 -0.46 -9.49 2.74
C PRO A 165 -0.42 -10.79 3.56
N LEU A 166 0.67 -11.54 3.42
CA LEU A 166 0.88 -12.74 4.22
C LEU A 166 1.06 -12.38 5.69
N THR A 167 0.80 -13.35 6.57
CA THR A 167 1.26 -13.23 7.96
C THR A 167 2.79 -13.27 7.98
N GLN A 168 3.39 -12.70 9.03
CA GLN A 168 4.85 -12.72 9.18
C GLN A 168 5.41 -14.16 9.12
N ASP A 169 4.77 -15.12 9.78
CA ASP A 169 5.19 -16.52 9.75
C ASP A 169 5.12 -17.14 8.36
N ALA A 170 4.04 -16.90 7.62
CA ALA A 170 3.89 -17.41 6.27
C ALA A 170 4.85 -16.74 5.28
N ALA A 171 5.10 -15.44 5.45
CA ALA A 171 6.09 -14.70 4.68
C ALA A 171 7.51 -15.24 4.93
N ARG A 172 7.86 -15.52 6.19
CA ARG A 172 9.15 -16.12 6.56
C ARG A 172 9.33 -17.50 5.94
N LYS A 173 8.33 -18.37 6.05
CA LYS A 173 8.35 -19.70 5.41
C LYS A 173 8.50 -19.61 3.90
N THR A 174 7.74 -18.73 3.26
CA THR A 174 7.83 -18.49 1.81
C THR A 174 9.22 -18.01 1.41
N PHE A 175 9.82 -17.11 2.21
CA PHE A 175 11.16 -16.58 1.95
C PHE A 175 12.23 -17.66 2.06
N ILE A 176 12.17 -18.46 3.13
CA ILE A 176 13.09 -19.57 3.40
C ILE A 176 13.03 -20.65 2.31
N ASP A 177 11.83 -21.02 1.86
CA ASP A 177 11.66 -22.02 0.80
C ASP A 177 12.27 -21.58 -0.55
N ILE A 178 12.55 -20.28 -0.71
CA ILE A 178 13.19 -19.70 -1.90
C ILE A 178 14.69 -19.49 -1.67
N ALA A 179 15.09 -18.96 -0.50
CA ALA A 179 16.46 -18.67 -0.13
C ALA A 179 16.90 -19.61 1.00
N GLU A 180 17.46 -20.76 0.64
CA GLU A 180 17.70 -21.89 1.55
C GLU A 180 18.68 -21.54 2.69
N ASP A 181 19.71 -20.74 2.39
CA ASP A 181 20.71 -20.28 3.38
C ASP A 181 20.22 -19.09 4.24
N ALA A 182 18.96 -18.66 4.08
CA ALA A 182 18.49 -17.46 4.75
C ALA A 182 18.40 -17.60 6.28
N HIS A 183 18.28 -18.83 6.79
CA HIS A 183 18.07 -19.13 8.21
C HIS A 183 19.11 -18.54 9.18
N GLU A 184 20.30 -18.21 8.68
CA GLU A 184 21.42 -17.70 9.48
C GLU A 184 21.43 -16.16 9.59
N TYR A 185 20.53 -15.44 8.89
CA TYR A 185 20.52 -13.99 8.91
C TYR A 185 19.51 -13.42 9.92
N ASP A 186 20.02 -12.66 10.90
CA ASP A 186 19.20 -11.79 11.78
C ASP A 186 18.41 -10.73 10.98
N ASP A 187 18.81 -10.49 9.74
CA ASP A 187 18.31 -9.42 8.87
C ASP A 187 17.10 -9.81 8.00
N ILE A 188 16.65 -11.08 7.98
CA ILE A 188 15.46 -11.49 7.17
C ILE A 188 14.24 -10.66 7.53
N ASP A 189 13.99 -10.47 8.83
CA ASP A 189 12.82 -9.72 9.29
C ASP A 189 12.84 -8.27 8.78
N LYS A 190 14.03 -7.67 8.65
CA LYS A 190 14.19 -6.34 8.05
C LYS A 190 13.80 -6.34 6.58
N VAL A 191 14.27 -7.34 5.81
CA VAL A 191 13.91 -7.47 4.38
C VAL A 191 12.41 -7.70 4.20
N LEU A 192 11.81 -8.57 5.01
CA LEU A 192 10.37 -8.84 4.95
C LEU A 192 9.54 -7.59 5.26
N LEU A 193 9.97 -6.77 6.23
CA LEU A 193 9.31 -5.50 6.52
C LEU A 193 9.30 -4.56 5.31
N LEU A 194 10.35 -4.53 4.47
CA LEU A 194 10.39 -3.71 3.25
C LEU A 194 9.33 -4.14 2.21
N THR A 195 8.90 -5.40 2.25
CA THR A 195 7.87 -5.93 1.33
C THR A 195 6.44 -5.67 1.78
N ASP A 196 6.26 -5.21 3.03
CA ASP A 196 4.97 -5.19 3.73
C ASP A 196 4.22 -6.53 3.60
N TYR A 197 5.00 -7.62 3.62
CA TYR A 197 4.59 -9.01 3.46
C TYR A 197 3.79 -9.33 2.18
N MET A 198 4.00 -8.56 1.11
CA MET A 198 3.39 -8.80 -0.20
C MET A 198 4.05 -10.01 -0.89
N PRO A 199 3.30 -11.06 -1.28
CA PRO A 199 3.87 -12.29 -1.85
C PRO A 199 4.83 -12.09 -3.03
N LEU A 200 4.47 -11.23 -3.99
CA LEU A 200 5.33 -10.97 -5.15
C LEU A 200 6.64 -10.30 -4.74
N ALA A 201 6.59 -9.30 -3.85
CA ALA A 201 7.79 -8.62 -3.38
C ALA A 201 8.68 -9.55 -2.53
N ILE A 202 8.08 -10.43 -1.73
CA ILE A 202 8.80 -11.49 -1.00
C ILE A 202 9.53 -12.40 -1.99
N ASN A 203 8.83 -12.91 -3.01
CA ASN A 203 9.42 -13.81 -4.00
C ASN A 203 10.62 -13.17 -4.72
N LEU A 204 10.50 -11.90 -5.10
CA LEU A 204 11.55 -11.17 -5.81
C LEU A 204 12.76 -10.89 -4.91
N LEU A 205 12.55 -10.39 -3.68
CA LEU A 205 13.66 -10.16 -2.75
C LEU A 205 14.30 -11.46 -2.27
N ALA A 206 13.54 -12.54 -2.10
CA ALA A 206 14.09 -13.83 -1.69
C ALA A 206 15.06 -14.38 -2.74
N HIS A 207 14.71 -14.32 -4.04
CA HIS A 207 15.65 -14.71 -5.10
C HIS A 207 16.90 -13.83 -5.15
N LEU A 208 16.76 -12.52 -4.90
CA LEU A 208 17.94 -11.64 -4.84
C LEU A 208 18.84 -11.98 -3.64
N VAL A 209 18.24 -12.24 -2.47
CA VAL A 209 18.98 -12.63 -1.27
C VAL A 209 19.68 -13.98 -1.45
N ASP A 210 19.02 -14.95 -2.10
CA ASP A 210 19.62 -16.23 -2.47
C ASP A 210 20.87 -16.04 -3.34
N SER A 211 20.86 -15.06 -4.25
CA SER A 211 22.00 -14.77 -5.13
C SER A 211 23.08 -13.84 -4.55
N GLU A 212 22.73 -12.85 -3.72
CA GLU A 212 23.61 -11.73 -3.33
C GLU A 212 23.83 -11.58 -1.82
N GLY A 213 23.04 -12.29 -1.01
CA GLY A 213 23.04 -12.18 0.45
C GLY A 213 22.20 -11.04 1.01
N CYS A 214 21.73 -11.22 2.25
CA CYS A 214 20.77 -10.33 2.91
C CYS A 214 21.29 -8.90 3.10
N SER A 215 22.52 -8.75 3.59
CA SER A 215 23.12 -7.43 3.86
C SER A 215 23.32 -6.60 2.58
N THR A 216 23.71 -7.25 1.47
CA THR A 216 23.86 -6.59 0.16
C THR A 216 22.51 -6.06 -0.32
N VAL A 217 21.46 -6.88 -0.26
CA VAL A 217 20.10 -6.49 -0.66
C VAL A 217 19.57 -5.33 0.17
N LEU A 218 19.80 -5.34 1.50
CA LEU A 218 19.41 -4.23 2.37
C LEU A 218 20.12 -2.92 1.99
N LEU A 219 21.43 -2.96 1.74
CA LEU A 219 22.21 -1.78 1.31
C LEU A 219 21.73 -1.25 -0.04
N ARG A 220 21.48 -2.13 -1.01
CA ARG A 220 20.98 -1.73 -2.34
C ARG A 220 19.58 -1.15 -2.28
N TRP A 221 18.71 -1.72 -1.44
CA TRP A 221 17.36 -1.21 -1.24
C TRP A 221 17.34 0.24 -0.75
N GLU A 222 18.35 0.70 -0.01
CA GLU A 222 18.42 2.10 0.42
C GLU A 222 18.39 3.08 -0.77
N ASN A 223 19.02 2.71 -1.89
CA ASN A 223 19.16 3.55 -3.08
C ASN A 223 18.18 3.17 -4.21
N GLU A 224 18.00 1.88 -4.48
CA GLU A 224 17.29 1.39 -5.67
C GLU A 224 15.77 1.22 -5.45
N LYS A 225 15.35 0.99 -4.20
CA LYS A 225 13.94 0.78 -3.80
C LYS A 225 13.25 -0.28 -4.68
N THR A 226 12.03 -0.04 -5.17
CA THR A 226 11.28 -1.02 -5.97
C THR A 226 11.92 -1.37 -7.30
N SER A 227 12.85 -0.54 -7.81
CA SER A 227 13.56 -0.87 -9.05
C SER A 227 14.52 -2.04 -8.88
N LEU A 228 15.03 -2.25 -7.66
CA LEU A 228 15.85 -3.43 -7.33
C LEU A 228 15.15 -4.74 -7.73
N ILE A 229 13.83 -4.78 -7.57
CA ILE A 229 12.98 -5.95 -7.83
C ILE A 229 12.11 -5.82 -9.07
N SER A 230 12.37 -4.82 -9.91
CA SER A 230 11.58 -4.60 -11.14
C SER A 230 12.41 -4.78 -12.42
N GLU A 231 13.73 -4.98 -12.31
CA GLU A 231 14.65 -5.22 -13.43
C GLU A 231 14.78 -6.72 -13.78
N GLY A 232 13.66 -7.41 -13.94
CA GLY A 232 13.60 -8.83 -14.36
C GLY A 232 13.21 -9.04 -15.83
N TYR A 233 13.62 -10.17 -16.42
CA TYR A 233 13.29 -10.54 -17.81
C TYR A 233 11.81 -10.89 -18.05
N ASP A 234 11.05 -11.27 -17.01
CA ASP A 234 9.63 -11.65 -17.13
C ASP A 234 8.70 -10.51 -16.69
N ARG A 235 7.81 -10.07 -17.58
CA ARG A 235 6.78 -9.05 -17.33
C ARG A 235 5.86 -9.41 -16.16
N ARG A 236 5.64 -10.71 -15.89
CA ARG A 236 4.79 -11.17 -14.77
C ARG A 236 5.44 -11.05 -13.40
N ASN A 237 6.76 -10.90 -13.37
CA ASN A 237 7.58 -10.73 -12.17
C ASN A 237 8.06 -9.28 -12.00
N ASN A 238 7.35 -8.32 -12.59
CA ASN A 238 7.67 -6.91 -12.50
C ASN A 238 6.67 -6.19 -11.60
N LEU A 239 7.12 -5.86 -10.39
CA LEU A 239 6.29 -5.18 -9.40
C LEU A 239 5.88 -3.80 -9.89
N ASP A 240 6.81 -3.00 -10.41
CA ASP A 240 6.56 -1.65 -10.95
C ASP A 240 5.48 -1.68 -12.05
N LEU A 241 5.53 -2.67 -12.96
CA LEU A 241 4.49 -2.88 -13.99
C LEU A 241 3.14 -3.21 -13.37
N SER A 242 3.12 -4.02 -12.30
CA SER A 242 1.88 -4.35 -11.62
C SER A 242 1.22 -3.10 -10.99
N ILE A 243 2.03 -2.21 -10.42
CA ILE A 243 1.55 -0.96 -9.81
C ILE A 243 1.10 0.01 -10.91
N SER A 244 1.88 0.16 -11.98
CA SER A 244 1.56 1.06 -13.09
C SER A 244 0.23 0.69 -13.76
N LEU A 245 -0.02 -0.60 -14.03
CA LEU A 245 -1.28 -1.08 -14.59
C LEU A 245 -2.50 -0.73 -13.70
N SER A 246 -2.33 -0.77 -12.37
CA SER A 246 -3.39 -0.38 -11.44
C SER A 246 -3.61 1.15 -11.42
N LEU A 247 -2.54 1.94 -11.56
CA LEU A 247 -2.60 3.40 -11.65
C LEU A 247 -3.23 3.91 -12.95
N THR A 248 -2.94 3.25 -14.08
CA THR A 248 -3.50 3.61 -15.39
C THR A 248 -4.85 2.97 -15.65
N SER A 249 -5.45 2.32 -14.65
CA SER A 249 -6.75 1.69 -14.79
C SER A 249 -7.86 2.71 -15.07
N PRO A 250 -8.88 2.37 -15.88
CA PRO A 250 -10.02 3.25 -16.14
C PRO A 250 -10.72 3.76 -14.86
N ARG A 251 -10.72 2.95 -13.79
CA ARG A 251 -11.29 3.31 -12.49
C ARG A 251 -10.53 4.46 -11.80
N ILE A 252 -9.21 4.54 -11.98
CA ILE A 252 -8.41 5.68 -11.50
C ILE A 252 -8.50 6.85 -12.47
N ALA A 253 -8.47 6.60 -13.78
CA ALA A 253 -8.57 7.64 -14.81
C ALA A 253 -9.88 8.46 -14.70
N ALA A 254 -10.97 7.84 -14.21
CA ALA A 254 -12.23 8.52 -13.93
C ALA A 254 -12.13 9.61 -12.85
N PHE A 255 -11.09 9.59 -12.01
CA PHE A 255 -10.88 10.52 -10.91
C PHE A 255 -9.43 11.06 -10.94
N PRO A 256 -9.15 12.12 -11.73
CA PRO A 256 -7.79 12.59 -12.03
C PRO A 256 -6.93 12.98 -10.83
N HIS A 257 -7.53 13.32 -9.68
CA HIS A 257 -6.83 13.65 -8.44
C HIS A 257 -6.50 12.44 -7.55
N SER A 258 -6.88 11.22 -7.95
CA SER A 258 -6.54 10.00 -7.20
C SER A 258 -5.02 9.75 -7.10
N PRO A 259 -4.22 9.96 -8.17
CA PRO A 259 -2.76 9.88 -8.08
C PRO A 259 -2.15 10.93 -7.13
N ASP A 260 -2.70 12.14 -7.06
CA ASP A 260 -2.25 13.18 -6.12
C ASP A 260 -2.53 12.79 -4.66
N LEU A 261 -3.72 12.24 -4.38
CA LEU A 261 -4.01 11.70 -3.05
C LEU A 261 -3.09 10.52 -2.71
N LEU A 262 -2.83 9.64 -3.68
CA LEU A 262 -1.96 8.48 -3.47
C LEU A 262 -0.50 8.88 -3.26
N SER A 263 0.00 9.91 -3.95
CA SER A 263 1.36 10.43 -3.76
C SER A 263 1.55 11.04 -2.38
N LEU A 264 0.53 11.73 -1.83
CA LEU A 264 0.51 12.14 -0.43
C LEU A 264 0.54 10.93 0.50
N LEU A 265 -0.37 9.97 0.34
CA LEU A 265 -0.43 8.80 1.21
C LEU A 265 0.87 7.98 1.17
N ALA A 266 1.58 7.98 0.05
CA ALA A 266 2.86 7.30 -0.10
C ALA A 266 3.94 7.84 0.84
N ILE A 267 3.88 9.12 1.23
CA ILE A 267 4.82 9.74 2.17
C ILE A 267 4.27 9.76 3.62
N LEU A 268 3.17 9.08 3.92
CA LEU A 268 2.52 9.10 5.22
C LEU A 268 2.55 7.70 5.85
N PRO A 269 3.58 7.36 6.66
CA PRO A 269 3.75 6.01 7.20
C PRO A 269 2.59 5.56 8.10
N ASP A 270 1.90 6.50 8.75
CA ASP A 270 0.74 6.20 9.60
C ASP A 270 -0.57 6.23 8.80
N GLY A 271 -0.54 6.55 7.51
CA GLY A 271 -1.73 6.77 6.68
C GLY A 271 -2.57 7.96 7.17
N LEU A 272 -3.81 8.09 6.70
CA LEU A 272 -4.72 9.17 7.14
C LEU A 272 -6.06 8.63 7.62
N SER A 273 -6.59 9.21 8.69
CA SER A 273 -7.99 9.01 9.07
C SER A 273 -8.93 9.86 8.20
N ASP A 274 -10.21 9.52 8.16
CA ASP A 274 -11.21 10.35 7.47
C ASP A 274 -11.32 11.76 8.05
N VAL A 275 -11.11 11.90 9.35
CA VAL A 275 -11.09 13.20 10.02
C VAL A 275 -9.91 14.04 9.55
N ASP A 276 -8.72 13.44 9.46
CA ASP A 276 -7.51 14.13 8.97
C ASP A 276 -7.63 14.49 7.48
N LEU A 277 -8.21 13.59 6.68
CA LEU A 277 -8.44 13.81 5.26
C LEU A 277 -9.40 14.99 5.00
N LEU A 278 -10.49 15.10 5.77
CA LEU A 278 -11.44 16.21 5.63
C LEU A 278 -10.92 17.52 6.20
N GLN A 279 -10.19 17.48 7.32
CA GLN A 279 -9.71 18.70 7.99
C GLN A 279 -8.45 19.29 7.37
N SER A 280 -7.66 18.50 6.64
CA SER A 280 -6.51 19.00 5.89
C SER A 280 -6.90 19.92 4.72
N LYS A 281 -8.18 19.94 4.32
CA LYS A 281 -8.73 20.81 3.25
C LYS A 281 -7.86 20.77 1.99
N LEU A 282 -7.48 19.56 1.58
CA LEU A 282 -6.68 19.36 0.37
C LEU A 282 -7.41 19.97 -0.83
N PRO A 283 -6.69 20.66 -1.74
CA PRO A 283 -7.27 21.23 -2.95
C PRO A 283 -7.48 20.14 -4.01
N LEU A 284 -8.23 19.11 -3.65
CA LEU A 284 -8.55 17.97 -4.50
C LEU A 284 -10.06 17.86 -4.62
N ASP A 285 -10.55 18.09 -5.84
CA ASP A 285 -11.95 17.88 -6.16
C ASP A 285 -12.31 16.40 -5.98
N ASP A 286 -13.54 16.13 -5.56
CA ASP A 286 -14.06 14.77 -5.40
C ASP A 286 -13.19 13.85 -4.50
N LEU A 287 -12.59 14.41 -3.44
CA LEU A 287 -11.67 13.71 -2.53
C LEU A 287 -12.19 12.35 -2.03
N LEU A 288 -13.48 12.25 -1.68
CA LEU A 288 -14.10 11.00 -1.24
C LEU A 288 -14.22 9.97 -2.36
N HIS A 289 -14.48 10.42 -3.59
CA HIS A 289 -14.47 9.53 -4.75
C HIS A 289 -13.06 9.08 -5.12
N CYS A 290 -12.05 9.96 -5.00
CA CYS A 290 -10.64 9.61 -5.16
C CYS A 290 -10.24 8.52 -4.15
N LYS A 291 -10.57 8.72 -2.86
CA LYS A 291 -10.40 7.69 -1.82
C LYS A 291 -11.08 6.37 -2.21
N ALA A 292 -12.35 6.43 -2.64
CA ALA A 292 -13.10 5.24 -3.01
C ALA A 292 -12.48 4.52 -4.22
N ALA A 293 -11.98 5.25 -5.22
CA ALA A 293 -11.31 4.70 -6.39
C ALA A 293 -10.02 3.96 -5.98
N LEU A 294 -9.19 4.58 -5.13
CA LEU A 294 -7.97 3.96 -4.60
C LEU A 294 -8.24 2.68 -3.78
N LEU A 295 -9.33 2.64 -3.03
CA LEU A 295 -9.75 1.43 -2.29
C LEU A 295 -10.28 0.36 -3.24
N ARG A 296 -11.08 0.74 -4.25
CA ARG A 296 -11.64 -0.17 -5.25
C ARG A 296 -10.58 -0.83 -6.12
N THR A 297 -9.47 -0.14 -6.40
CA THR A 297 -8.32 -0.69 -7.14
C THR A 297 -7.28 -1.37 -6.24
N ALA A 298 -7.49 -1.36 -4.91
CA ALA A 298 -6.59 -1.91 -3.90
C ALA A 298 -5.16 -1.32 -3.95
N LEU A 299 -5.01 -0.09 -4.45
CA LEU A 299 -3.78 0.70 -4.29
C LEU A 299 -3.63 1.22 -2.86
N THR A 300 -4.75 1.32 -2.14
CA THR A 300 -4.82 1.63 -0.71
C THR A 300 -5.61 0.56 0.03
N TYR A 301 -5.44 0.50 1.34
CA TYR A 301 -6.26 -0.30 2.24
C TYR A 301 -6.62 0.50 3.49
N THR A 302 -7.64 0.02 4.22
CA THR A 302 -7.98 0.54 5.53
C THR A 302 -7.46 -0.41 6.58
N ASP A 303 -6.65 0.10 7.52
CA ASP A 303 -6.14 -0.69 8.63
C ASP A 303 -7.20 -0.96 9.70
N THR A 304 -6.80 -1.63 10.78
CA THR A 304 -7.69 -1.95 11.91
C THR A 304 -8.17 -0.73 12.69
N GLN A 305 -7.47 0.41 12.56
CA GLN A 305 -7.82 1.69 13.19
C GLN A 305 -8.66 2.58 12.28
N GLY A 306 -9.04 2.10 11.08
CA GLY A 306 -9.81 2.89 10.12
C GLY A 306 -8.99 3.89 9.32
N ARG A 307 -7.66 3.78 9.34
CA ARG A 307 -6.76 4.69 8.61
C ARG A 307 -6.47 4.16 7.21
N LEU A 308 -6.51 5.06 6.24
CA LEU A 308 -6.18 4.81 4.84
C LEU A 308 -4.66 4.75 4.68
N LYS A 309 -4.14 3.57 4.33
CA LYS A 309 -2.70 3.30 4.19
C LYS A 309 -2.37 2.77 2.79
N VAL A 310 -1.09 2.81 2.47
CA VAL A 310 -0.49 2.30 1.23
C VAL A 310 0.59 1.30 1.60
N LEU A 311 0.69 0.19 0.87
CA LEU A 311 1.73 -0.82 1.10
C LEU A 311 3.10 -0.27 0.73
N ILE A 312 4.15 -0.61 1.49
CA ILE A 312 5.51 -0.07 1.29
C ILE A 312 5.99 -0.14 -0.17
N PRO A 313 5.82 -1.25 -0.91
CA PRO A 313 6.27 -1.28 -2.30
C PRO A 313 5.53 -0.28 -3.21
N ILE A 314 4.24 -0.03 -2.95
CA ILE A 314 3.48 1.02 -3.66
C ILE A 314 3.96 2.41 -3.22
N GLN A 315 4.26 2.60 -1.93
CA GLN A 315 4.80 3.87 -1.43
C GLN A 315 6.10 4.23 -2.14
N GLU A 316 7.04 3.29 -2.20
CA GLU A 316 8.36 3.52 -2.81
C GLU A 316 8.26 3.76 -4.33
N TYR A 317 7.38 3.05 -5.02
CA TYR A 317 7.07 3.32 -6.43
C TYR A 317 6.55 4.76 -6.62
N MET A 318 5.58 5.17 -5.81
CA MET A 318 4.99 6.51 -5.90
C MET A 318 6.01 7.60 -5.55
N LYS A 319 6.81 7.43 -4.49
CA LYS A 319 7.88 8.38 -4.12
C LYS A 319 8.87 8.61 -5.26
N LYS A 320 9.19 7.56 -6.02
CA LYS A 320 10.15 7.61 -7.12
C LYS A 320 9.57 8.24 -8.38
N PHE A 321 8.39 7.79 -8.83
CA PHE A 321 7.85 8.15 -10.14
C PHE A 321 6.78 9.25 -10.10
N TYR A 322 6.12 9.42 -8.97
CA TYR A 322 5.00 10.35 -8.78
C TYR A 322 5.09 11.05 -7.40
N PRO A 323 6.18 11.78 -7.11
CA PRO A 323 6.31 12.50 -5.85
C PRO A 323 5.18 13.55 -5.71
N PRO A 324 4.72 13.82 -4.47
CA PRO A 324 3.61 14.75 -4.27
C PRO A 324 3.98 16.16 -4.71
N ALA A 325 3.09 16.78 -5.48
CA ALA A 325 3.26 18.15 -5.93
C ALA A 325 3.07 19.15 -4.76
N ASP A 326 3.73 20.30 -4.85
CA ASP A 326 3.69 21.31 -3.78
C ASP A 326 2.27 21.77 -3.43
N HIS A 327 1.38 21.85 -4.42
CA HIS A 327 0.00 22.30 -4.20
C HIS A 327 -0.82 21.36 -3.30
N VAL A 328 -0.48 20.07 -3.21
CA VAL A 328 -1.10 19.12 -2.27
C VAL A 328 -0.26 18.92 -1.02
N PHE A 329 1.08 18.99 -1.14
CA PHE A 329 2.00 18.83 -0.02
C PHE A 329 1.88 19.97 0.99
N GLN A 330 1.87 21.22 0.53
CA GLN A 330 1.88 22.41 1.41
C GLN A 330 0.61 22.54 2.28
N PRO A 331 -0.62 22.32 1.76
CA PRO A 331 -1.82 22.33 2.60
C PRO A 331 -1.78 21.26 3.70
N LEU A 332 -1.31 20.05 3.39
CA LEU A 332 -1.21 18.99 4.39
C LEU A 332 -0.13 19.29 5.44
N LEU A 333 1.02 19.85 5.02
CA LEU A 333 2.06 20.31 5.93
C LEU A 333 1.54 21.41 6.85
N GLY A 334 0.83 22.40 6.30
CA GLY A 334 0.18 23.47 7.06
C GLY A 334 -0.87 22.95 8.05
N TYR A 335 -1.62 21.92 7.68
CA TYR A 335 -2.52 21.23 8.59
C TYR A 335 -1.78 20.60 9.78
N PHE A 336 -0.66 19.91 9.55
CA PHE A 336 0.14 19.35 10.65
C PHE A 336 0.85 20.42 11.50
N HIS A 337 1.31 21.52 10.91
CA HIS A 337 1.80 22.67 11.65
C HIS A 337 0.73 23.22 12.60
N ASN A 338 -0.50 23.38 12.11
CA ASN A 338 -1.61 23.84 12.93
C ASN A 338 -1.95 22.85 14.05
N LEU A 339 -1.88 21.54 13.78
CA LEU A 339 -2.12 20.51 14.79
C LEU A 339 -1.11 20.60 15.94
N LEU A 340 0.18 20.77 15.64
CA LEU A 340 1.22 20.98 16.66
C LEU A 340 1.05 22.33 17.39
N LYS A 341 0.71 23.40 16.68
CA LYS A 341 0.44 24.71 17.29
C LYS A 341 -0.72 24.65 18.28
N VAL A 342 -1.82 23.98 17.92
CA VAL A 342 -2.98 23.75 18.79
C VAL A 342 -2.58 22.92 20.00
N HIS A 343 -1.70 21.92 19.84
CA HIS A 343 -1.14 21.18 20.97
C HIS A 343 -0.37 22.10 21.93
N SER A 344 0.51 22.96 21.44
CA SER A 344 1.28 23.89 22.27
C SER A 344 0.38 24.86 23.04
N ILE A 345 -0.69 25.37 22.43
CA ILE A 345 -1.63 26.32 23.06
C ILE A 345 -2.47 25.65 24.15
N HIS A 346 -2.95 24.43 23.89
CA HIS A 346 -3.86 23.72 24.79
C HIS A 346 -3.16 22.75 25.74
N HIS A 347 -1.84 22.80 25.82
CA HIS A 347 -1.06 21.97 26.74
C HIS A 347 -1.54 22.19 28.19
N GLY A 348 -1.82 21.09 28.91
CA GLY A 348 -2.31 21.14 30.30
C GLY A 348 -3.81 21.47 30.45
N THR A 349 -4.58 21.57 29.36
CA THR A 349 -6.03 21.84 29.40
C THR A 349 -6.88 20.56 29.27
N ILE A 350 -8.19 20.65 29.53
CA ILE A 350 -9.15 19.54 29.37
C ILE A 350 -9.21 19.02 27.92
N SER A 351 -8.89 19.87 26.94
CA SER A 351 -8.83 19.50 25.51
C SER A 351 -7.56 18.73 25.14
N ALA A 352 -6.54 18.72 26.01
CA ALA A 352 -5.24 18.11 25.73
C ALA A 352 -5.31 16.62 25.36
N PRO A 353 -6.11 15.74 26.01
CA PRO A 353 -6.11 14.31 25.69
C PRO A 353 -6.52 14.00 24.24
N GLY A 354 -7.52 14.72 23.70
CA GLY A 354 -7.97 14.55 22.32
C GLY A 354 -6.90 14.99 21.31
N ILE A 355 -6.20 16.10 21.62
CA ILE A 355 -5.12 16.61 20.78
C ILE A 355 -3.90 15.69 20.85
N ILE A 356 -3.52 15.22 22.04
CA ILE A 356 -2.42 14.26 22.24
C ILE A 356 -2.67 12.99 21.45
N THR A 357 -3.87 12.42 21.53
CA THR A 357 -4.25 11.23 20.75
C THR A 357 -4.05 11.47 19.26
N ARG A 358 -4.49 12.63 18.76
CA ARG A 358 -4.40 12.95 17.33
C ARG A 358 -2.98 13.21 16.83
N VAL A 359 -2.15 13.89 17.64
CA VAL A 359 -0.71 14.07 17.34
C VAL A 359 -0.01 12.71 17.36
N SER A 360 -0.30 11.87 18.36
CA SER A 360 0.27 10.51 18.47
C SER A 360 -0.07 9.65 17.25
N SER A 361 -1.34 9.63 16.82
CA SER A 361 -1.78 8.88 15.63
C SER A 361 -1.21 9.39 14.30
N ASN A 362 -0.61 10.59 14.29
CA ASN A 362 0.01 11.19 13.12
C ASN A 362 1.51 11.45 13.34
N PHE A 363 2.14 10.85 14.35
CA PHE A 363 3.50 11.20 14.75
C PHE A 363 4.51 10.94 13.62
N GLY A 364 4.46 9.75 13.01
CA GLY A 364 5.29 9.38 11.87
C GLY A 364 4.97 10.21 10.62
N ASN A 365 3.69 10.55 10.40
CA ASN A 365 3.29 11.47 9.34
C ASN A 365 3.93 12.85 9.49
N ILE A 366 3.80 13.47 10.67
CA ILE A 366 4.36 14.79 10.97
C ILE A 366 5.88 14.74 10.83
N GLN A 367 6.53 13.71 11.40
CA GLN A 367 7.97 13.52 11.30
C GLN A 367 8.42 13.45 9.83
N ASN A 368 7.76 12.63 9.01
CA ASN A 368 8.17 12.45 7.62
C ASN A 368 7.89 13.71 6.77
N MET A 369 6.79 14.41 7.02
CA MET A 369 6.48 15.66 6.31
C MET A 369 7.44 16.79 6.66
N LEU A 370 7.80 16.96 7.93
CA LEU A 370 8.82 17.93 8.34
C LEU A 370 10.19 17.59 7.74
N MET A 371 10.56 16.31 7.69
CA MET A 371 11.80 15.86 7.06
C MET A 371 11.88 16.24 5.57
N ASN A 372 10.78 16.05 4.83
CA ASN A 372 10.70 16.45 3.43
C ASN A 372 10.65 17.98 3.27
N GLY A 373 9.94 18.67 4.18
CA GLY A 373 9.86 20.13 4.22
C GLY A 373 11.19 20.83 4.51
N LEU A 374 12.15 20.17 5.17
CA LEU A 374 13.51 20.69 5.33
C LEU A 374 14.35 20.62 4.05
N ARG A 375 14.03 19.70 3.13
CA ARG A 375 14.74 19.50 1.86
C ARG A 375 14.25 20.43 0.76
N LEU A 376 13.01 20.90 0.86
CA LEU A 376 12.36 21.82 -0.08
C LEU A 376 12.53 23.29 0.39
N ASN A 377 12.59 24.22 -0.56
CA ASN A 377 13.04 25.61 -0.39
C ASN A 377 12.31 26.48 0.68
N GLN A 378 12.87 27.68 0.88
CA GLN A 378 12.94 28.56 2.07
C GLN A 378 11.69 29.16 2.77
N PRO A 379 10.47 29.38 2.18
CA PRO A 379 9.48 30.24 2.84
C PRO A 379 8.90 29.69 4.15
N TYR A 380 8.99 28.39 4.39
CA TYR A 380 8.45 27.73 5.59
C TYR A 380 9.52 27.18 6.53
N LEU A 381 10.82 27.40 6.23
CA LEU A 381 11.92 26.82 7.00
C LEU A 381 11.82 27.15 8.49
N VAL A 382 11.52 28.41 8.82
CA VAL A 382 11.33 28.87 10.20
C VAL A 382 10.21 28.11 10.91
N ASN A 383 9.03 28.01 10.27
CA ASN A 383 7.88 27.34 10.86
C ASN A 383 8.09 25.82 10.98
N ASN A 384 8.76 25.21 9.99
CA ASN A 384 9.16 23.81 10.03
C ASN A 384 10.05 23.55 11.25
N ILE A 385 11.05 24.40 11.49
CA ILE A 385 11.97 24.24 12.64
C ILE A 385 11.23 24.37 13.97
N TYR A 386 10.33 25.35 14.11
CA TYR A 386 9.48 25.44 15.31
C TYR A 386 8.63 24.19 15.52
N CYS A 387 8.07 23.63 14.44
CA CYS A 387 7.30 22.40 14.51
C CYS A 387 8.16 21.18 14.85
N ILE A 388 9.42 21.13 14.41
CA ILE A 388 10.36 20.07 14.81
C ILE A 388 10.67 20.14 16.30
N ILE A 389 10.92 21.35 16.84
CA ILE A 389 11.11 21.56 18.27
C ILE A 389 9.87 21.11 19.05
N ALA A 390 8.68 21.54 18.61
CA ALA A 390 7.42 21.16 19.24
C ALA A 390 7.18 19.64 19.21
N LEU A 391 7.47 18.98 18.08
CA LEU A 391 7.35 17.53 17.95
C LEU A 391 8.36 16.80 18.86
N ASN A 392 9.59 17.29 19.00
CA ASN A 392 10.58 16.69 19.88
C ASN A 392 10.15 16.78 21.36
N SER A 393 9.68 17.95 21.78
CA SER A 393 9.13 18.16 23.12
C SER A 393 7.93 17.25 23.38
N PHE A 394 6.99 17.17 22.44
CA PHE A 394 5.87 16.23 22.50
C PHE A 394 6.35 14.78 22.66
N SER A 395 7.36 14.37 21.88
CA SER A 395 7.90 13.01 21.91
C SER A 395 8.50 12.64 23.26
N GLN A 396 9.22 13.59 23.89
CA GLN A 396 9.77 13.42 25.24
C GLN A 396 8.67 13.30 26.31
N GLN A 397 7.64 14.13 26.22
CA GLN A 397 6.53 14.13 27.20
C GLN A 397 5.66 12.88 27.12
N THR A 398 5.51 12.31 25.92
CA THR A 398 4.58 11.20 25.66
C THR A 398 5.26 9.84 25.51
N GLY A 399 6.60 9.78 25.61
CA GLY A 399 7.35 8.53 25.54
C GLY A 399 7.51 7.95 24.13
N HIS A 400 7.33 8.74 23.07
CA HIS A 400 7.53 8.31 21.68
C HIS A 400 9.03 8.20 21.28
N GLY A 401 9.96 8.37 22.22
CA GLY A 401 11.41 8.33 21.99
C GLY A 401 11.96 9.66 21.49
N GLY A 402 13.19 9.69 20.96
CA GLY A 402 13.71 10.91 20.32
C GLY A 402 13.45 10.92 18.82
N ILE A 403 13.14 12.08 18.22
CA ILE A 403 12.96 12.20 16.76
C ILE A 403 14.28 12.37 16.00
N GLN A 404 14.50 11.63 14.92
CA GLN A 404 15.74 11.71 14.12
C GLN A 404 15.96 13.10 13.49
N LEU A 405 14.88 13.86 13.31
CA LEU A 405 14.87 15.24 12.80
C LEU A 405 15.84 16.18 13.52
N MET A 406 16.05 16.03 14.83
CA MET A 406 16.95 16.92 15.59
C MET A 406 18.41 16.84 15.08
N ASN A 407 18.83 15.70 14.53
CA ASN A 407 20.16 15.57 13.94
C ASN A 407 20.33 16.47 12.71
N HIS A 408 19.25 16.70 11.96
CA HIS A 408 19.25 17.57 10.79
C HIS A 408 19.22 19.06 11.16
N ILE A 409 18.65 19.44 12.32
CA ILE A 409 18.67 20.82 12.80
C ILE A 409 20.10 21.32 13.01
N SER A 410 21.02 20.47 13.48
CA SER A 410 22.43 20.84 13.68
C SER A 410 23.08 21.37 12.39
N ASN A 411 22.69 20.84 11.24
CA ASN A 411 23.21 21.27 9.93
C ASN A 411 22.57 22.58 9.43
N VAL A 412 21.35 22.88 9.88
CA VAL A 412 20.61 24.10 9.50
C VAL A 412 20.92 25.26 10.44
N LEU A 413 21.32 24.99 11.69
CA LEU A 413 21.62 26.01 12.70
C LEU A 413 22.53 27.16 12.21
N PRO A 414 23.61 26.92 11.44
CA PRO A 414 24.48 27.99 10.95
C PRO A 414 23.79 28.94 9.97
N THR A 415 22.80 28.46 9.22
CA THR A 415 22.15 29.22 8.13
C THR A 415 21.02 30.12 8.61
N LEU A 416 20.58 29.98 9.87
CA LEU A 416 19.47 30.76 10.43
C LEU A 416 19.90 32.21 10.74
N SER A 417 19.17 33.20 10.23
CA SER A 417 19.38 34.61 10.61
C SER A 417 18.68 34.99 11.91
N ASP A 418 17.59 34.31 12.25
CA ASP A 418 16.79 34.56 13.47
C ASP A 418 17.51 34.01 14.72
N LEU A 419 17.97 34.94 15.57
CA LEU A 419 18.65 34.61 16.83
C LEU A 419 17.73 33.92 17.85
N ARG A 420 16.43 34.23 17.87
CA ARG A 420 15.47 33.60 18.80
C ARG A 420 15.25 32.15 18.41
N LEU A 421 15.07 31.89 17.12
CA LEU A 421 14.95 30.52 16.59
C LEU A 421 16.22 29.71 16.84
N LYS A 422 17.41 30.32 16.65
CA LYS A 422 18.69 29.70 17.00
C LYS A 422 18.76 29.32 18.48
N GLY A 423 18.37 30.25 19.37
CA GLY A 423 18.30 29.99 20.81
C GLY A 423 17.38 28.82 21.14
N ALA A 424 16.16 28.81 20.60
CA ALA A 424 15.19 27.73 20.79
C ALA A 424 15.73 26.36 20.33
N CYS A 425 16.40 26.31 19.18
CA CYS A 425 17.02 25.07 18.68
C CYS A 425 18.11 24.56 19.62
N ILE A 426 18.99 25.43 20.10
CA ILE A 426 20.09 25.05 20.99
C ILE A 426 19.54 24.56 22.34
N THR A 427 18.55 25.27 22.91
CA THR A 427 17.88 24.86 24.15
C THR A 427 17.25 23.47 24.00
N GLU A 428 16.54 23.22 22.90
CA GLU A 428 15.90 21.92 22.68
C GLU A 428 16.92 20.79 22.45
N LEU A 429 18.02 21.06 21.74
CA LEU A 429 19.13 20.12 21.59
C LEU A 429 19.73 19.77 22.96
N LEU A 430 19.97 20.76 23.82
CA LEU A 430 20.51 20.54 25.18
C LEU A 430 19.52 19.81 26.09
N ASN A 431 18.22 20.10 26.03
CA ASN A 431 17.20 19.39 26.80
C ASN A 431 17.12 17.91 26.41
N SER A 432 17.32 17.61 25.12
CA SER A 432 17.35 16.25 24.58
C SER A 432 18.57 15.43 25.04
N TRP A 433 19.58 16.06 25.65
CA TRP A 433 20.83 15.43 26.09
C TRP A 433 20.63 14.35 27.15
N ARG A 434 19.57 14.44 27.96
CA ARG A 434 19.23 13.41 28.97
C ARG A 434 18.88 12.05 28.35
N HIS A 435 18.59 12.01 27.06
CA HIS A 435 18.13 10.82 26.34
C HIS A 435 18.94 10.48 25.08
N ARG A 436 20.03 11.23 24.76
CA ARG A 436 20.83 11.07 23.53
C ARG A 436 22.30 11.47 23.68
N SER A 437 23.18 10.79 22.94
CA SER A 437 24.56 11.23 22.69
C SER A 437 24.57 12.38 21.68
N ILE A 438 24.94 13.59 22.10
CA ILE A 438 25.06 14.78 21.24
C ILE A 438 26.52 14.94 20.78
N PRO A 439 26.80 15.25 19.50
CA PRO A 439 28.14 15.62 19.06
C PRO A 439 28.56 16.98 19.65
N ASN A 440 29.70 17.02 20.36
CA ASN A 440 30.31 18.25 20.91
C ASN A 440 29.39 19.15 21.77
N PRO A 441 28.91 18.67 22.94
CA PRO A 441 28.01 19.43 23.82
C PRO A 441 28.62 20.75 24.32
N GLU A 442 29.93 20.80 24.57
CA GLU A 442 30.64 22.00 25.02
C GLU A 442 30.55 23.16 24.01
N MET A 443 30.64 22.83 22.71
CA MET A 443 30.53 23.82 21.64
C MET A 443 29.11 24.42 21.59
N LEU A 444 28.07 23.60 21.77
CA LEU A 444 26.68 24.06 21.81
C LEU A 444 26.42 24.95 23.03
N ILE A 445 26.97 24.60 24.20
CA ILE A 445 26.89 25.44 25.41
C ILE A 445 27.57 26.79 25.19
N GLN A 446 28.77 26.82 24.58
CA GLN A 446 29.45 28.08 24.26
C GLN A 446 28.68 28.92 23.24
N GLN A 447 28.05 28.30 22.23
CA GLN A 447 27.18 28.99 21.29
C GLN A 447 25.94 29.57 21.99
N ALA A 448 25.32 28.79 22.89
CA ALA A 448 24.20 29.24 23.72
C ALA A 448 24.59 30.49 24.53
N LEU A 449 25.71 30.43 25.26
CA LEU A 449 26.19 31.54 26.10
C LEU A 449 26.44 32.81 25.29
N LYS A 450 27.04 32.70 24.09
CA LYS A 450 27.24 33.86 23.21
C LYS A 450 25.93 34.44 22.67
N LEU A 451 24.97 33.58 22.33
CA LEU A 451 23.64 33.99 21.85
C LEU A 451 22.83 34.67 22.96
N PHE A 452 22.81 34.10 24.16
CA PHE A 452 22.06 34.64 25.30
C PHE A 452 22.65 35.95 25.84
N GLN A 453 23.95 36.22 25.62
CA GLN A 453 24.54 37.54 25.89
C GLN A 453 23.98 38.68 25.00
N HIS A 454 23.31 38.36 23.89
CA HIS A 454 22.70 39.35 22.99
C HIS A 454 21.22 39.60 23.30
N PHE A 455 20.62 38.87 24.24
CA PHE A 455 19.28 39.12 24.74
C PHE A 455 19.41 39.85 26.09
N ASP A 456 19.17 41.16 26.12
CA ASP A 456 19.10 41.91 27.38
C ASP A 456 17.98 41.34 28.28
N ASP A 457 18.12 41.47 29.60
CA ASP A 457 17.17 40.96 30.61
C ASP A 457 15.70 41.37 30.35
N SER A 458 15.45 42.43 29.58
CA SER A 458 14.10 42.86 29.17
C SER A 458 13.46 42.05 28.04
N ASP A 459 14.25 41.38 27.18
CA ASP A 459 13.73 40.56 26.06
C ASP A 459 13.33 39.15 26.50
N LEU A 460 13.86 38.66 27.63
CA LEU A 460 13.52 37.36 28.23
C LEU A 460 12.23 37.41 29.08
N LEU A 461 11.80 38.61 29.50
CA LEU A 461 10.60 38.81 30.33
C LEU A 461 9.30 38.98 29.53
N CYS A 462 9.35 39.05 28.19
CA CYS A 462 8.15 39.21 27.38
C CYS A 462 7.68 37.88 26.78
N LYS A 463 6.67 37.31 27.44
CA LYS A 463 5.68 36.30 26.98
C LYS A 463 5.95 34.83 27.29
N PHE A 464 5.84 34.49 28.58
CA PHE A 464 5.17 33.26 29.05
C PHE A 464 3.83 33.60 29.76
N SER A 465 3.20 34.69 29.34
CA SER A 465 1.85 35.08 29.73
C SER A 465 1.10 35.49 28.47
N ASP A 466 0.45 34.51 27.84
CA ASP A 466 -0.88 34.57 27.21
C ASP A 466 -1.19 33.24 26.53
#